data_AF-A0A3P9PUG1-F1
#
_entry.id   AF-A0A3P9PUG1-F1
#
_cell.length_a   1.000
_cell.length_b   1.000
_cell.length_c   1.000
_cell.angle_alpha   90.00
_cell.angle_beta   90.00
_cell.angle_gamma   90.00
#
_symmetry.space_group_name_H-M   'P 1'
#
loop_
_entity.id
_entity.type
_entity.pdbx_description
1 polymer ?
#
loop_
_entity_poly.entity_id
_entity_poly.type
_entity_poly.pdbx_seq_one_letter_code
_entity_poly.pdbx_strand_id
1 'polypeptide(L)'
;MKRGRVLPVLVGGVFCLAVMSLYRMLDQSGVCVQDLSRLQLKIDRLERLLVDNNRLVARMRDSLLVRESPEGRGGANVSSNSAHSRAAAPPGCRKAEELKDGADGVQLLDVYDLLPFDNPDGGAWKQGFEISYRGDEWAEQPLELFLVPHSHNDPGWVKTFDGYYQDQTRHILDNMLVKLGEDSSLVGAGQLELVTGGWVMADEANSHYFAMLDQLMEGHQWLQTHLGVKPSSGWAVDPFGHSPSMTYLLKGAGLSNMLIQRVHYSIKKYFSQQRTLEFLWRQSWGERGRGTLSALMYRGNFLFDVSR
;
A
#
# COMPACT_ATOMS: atom_id res chain seq x y z
N MET A 1 36.60 -1.81 -65.95
CA MET A 1 35.59 -1.94 -64.86
C MET A 1 36.28 -2.38 -63.56
N LYS A 2 36.58 -1.47 -62.63
CA LYS A 2 36.96 -1.77 -61.23
C LYS A 2 36.39 -0.66 -60.33
N ARG A 3 35.06 -0.60 -60.20
CA ARG A 3 34.32 0.44 -59.44
C ARG A 3 33.65 -0.13 -58.17
N GLY A 4 34.25 -1.17 -57.57
CA GLY A 4 33.59 -1.99 -56.54
C GLY A 4 34.27 -2.05 -55.16
N ARG A 5 35.28 -1.22 -54.86
CA ARG A 5 35.99 -1.29 -53.55
C ARG A 5 36.07 0.03 -52.75
N VAL A 6 35.58 1.14 -53.28
CA VAL A 6 35.67 2.45 -52.60
C VAL A 6 34.44 2.75 -51.73
N LEU A 7 33.28 2.20 -52.07
CA LEU A 7 32.01 2.46 -51.38
C LEU A 7 31.94 1.87 -49.95
N PRO A 8 32.43 0.64 -49.65
CA PRO A 8 32.32 0.07 -48.31
C PRO A 8 33.19 0.79 -47.27
N VAL A 9 34.35 1.32 -47.68
CA VAL A 9 35.29 2.02 -46.80
C VAL A 9 34.75 3.39 -46.39
N LEU A 10 34.07 4.10 -47.31
CA LEU A 10 33.44 5.38 -47.01
C LEU A 10 32.22 5.22 -46.09
N VAL A 11 31.41 4.17 -46.29
CA VAL A 11 30.24 3.89 -45.43
C VAL A 11 30.67 3.49 -44.01
N GLY A 12 31.73 2.68 -43.87
CA GLY A 12 32.29 2.32 -42.56
C GLY A 12 32.92 3.51 -41.82
N GLY A 13 33.61 4.38 -42.54
CA GLY A 13 34.21 5.59 -41.96
C GLY A 13 33.17 6.60 -41.44
N VAL A 14 32.08 6.81 -42.19
CA VAL A 14 30.98 7.70 -41.78
C VAL A 14 30.20 7.11 -40.60
N PHE A 15 30.02 5.79 -40.55
CA PHE A 15 29.38 5.12 -39.41
C PHE A 15 30.20 5.26 -38.12
N CYS A 16 31.53 5.05 -38.16
CA CYS A 16 32.37 5.22 -36.98
C CYS A 16 32.41 6.67 -36.48
N LEU A 17 32.43 7.66 -37.38
CA LEU A 17 32.37 9.07 -36.98
C LEU A 17 31.03 9.44 -36.37
N ALA A 18 29.91 8.95 -36.92
CA ALA A 18 28.58 9.18 -36.37
C ALA A 18 28.43 8.55 -34.96
N VAL A 19 28.92 7.32 -34.76
CA VAL A 19 28.89 6.65 -33.44
C VAL A 19 29.77 7.37 -32.43
N MET A 20 30.98 7.80 -32.81
CA MET A 20 31.87 8.52 -31.90
C MET A 20 31.38 9.94 -31.59
N SER A 21 30.69 10.60 -32.53
CA SER A 21 30.02 11.89 -32.29
C SER A 21 28.78 11.74 -31.41
N LEU A 22 27.99 10.68 -31.58
CA LEU A 22 26.85 10.36 -30.71
C LEU A 22 27.33 10.01 -29.30
N TYR A 23 28.42 9.23 -29.19
CA TYR A 23 29.07 8.90 -27.92
C TYR A 23 29.57 10.16 -27.22
N ARG A 24 30.19 11.10 -27.95
CA ARG A 24 30.61 12.41 -27.39
C ARG A 24 29.45 13.33 -27.01
N MET A 25 28.32 13.29 -27.72
CA MET A 25 27.12 14.03 -27.32
C MET A 25 26.46 13.44 -26.07
N LEU A 26 26.48 12.11 -25.92
CA LEU A 26 26.03 11.43 -24.70
C LEU A 26 26.98 11.73 -23.53
N ASP A 27 28.29 11.80 -23.76
CA ASP A 27 29.29 12.12 -22.73
C ASP A 27 29.23 13.59 -22.28
N GLN A 28 28.74 14.51 -23.13
CA GLN A 28 28.55 15.93 -22.80
C GLN A 28 27.23 16.24 -22.08
N SER A 29 26.30 15.28 -22.00
CA SER A 29 25.05 15.43 -21.24
C SER A 29 25.24 14.87 -19.81
N GLY A 30 26.05 15.57 -19.01
CA GLY A 30 26.33 15.27 -17.60
C GLY A 30 25.10 15.25 -16.65
N VAL A 31 23.88 15.33 -17.19
CA VAL A 31 22.61 15.18 -16.48
C VAL A 31 22.34 13.71 -16.11
N CYS A 32 22.84 12.73 -16.88
CA CYS A 32 22.59 11.31 -16.63
C CYS A 32 23.46 10.71 -15.49
N VAL A 33 24.69 11.21 -15.30
CA VAL A 33 25.65 10.63 -14.33
C VAL A 33 25.30 10.97 -12.88
N GLN A 34 24.70 12.13 -12.63
CA GLN A 34 24.27 12.52 -11.28
C GLN A 34 23.06 11.69 -10.81
N ASP A 35 22.11 11.40 -11.70
CA ASP A 35 20.97 10.55 -11.36
C ASP A 35 21.37 9.07 -11.22
N LEU A 36 22.29 8.57 -12.06
CA LEU A 36 22.83 7.22 -11.89
C LEU A 36 23.60 7.05 -10.58
N SER A 37 24.43 8.03 -10.21
CA SER A 37 25.18 7.99 -8.94
C SER A 37 24.26 8.11 -7.72
N ARG A 38 23.17 8.88 -7.83
CA ARG A 38 22.14 8.97 -6.79
C ARG A 38 21.32 7.68 -6.67
N LEU A 39 21.00 7.01 -7.79
CA LEU A 39 20.37 5.68 -7.77
C LEU A 39 21.33 4.64 -7.17
N GLN A 40 22.60 4.65 -7.56
CA GLN A 40 23.61 3.73 -7.02
C GLN A 40 23.74 3.91 -5.50
N LEU A 41 23.78 5.15 -5.02
CA LEU A 41 23.84 5.45 -3.58
C LEU A 41 22.59 4.94 -2.84
N LYS A 42 21.40 5.04 -3.46
CA LYS A 42 20.16 4.49 -2.91
C LYS A 42 20.20 2.96 -2.86
N ILE A 43 20.68 2.31 -3.92
CA ILE A 43 20.84 0.84 -3.97
C ILE A 43 21.83 0.38 -2.88
N ASP A 44 23.00 1.00 -2.77
CA ASP A 44 24.01 0.65 -1.76
C ASP A 44 23.51 0.88 -0.32
N ARG A 45 22.60 1.85 -0.13
CA ARG A 45 21.93 2.06 1.17
C ARG A 45 20.91 0.97 1.44
N LEU A 46 20.09 0.61 0.45
CA LEU A 46 19.08 -0.44 0.56
C LEU A 46 19.72 -1.81 0.81
N GLU A 47 20.81 -2.14 0.13
CA GLU A 47 21.56 -3.38 0.37
C GLU A 47 22.09 -3.46 1.81
N ARG A 48 22.65 -2.35 2.33
CA ARG A 48 23.08 -2.29 3.73
C ARG A 48 21.93 -2.51 4.71
N LEU A 49 20.80 -1.83 4.49
CA LEU A 49 19.61 -2.01 5.32
C LEU A 49 19.05 -3.44 5.25
N LEU A 50 19.09 -4.07 4.06
CA LEU A 50 18.67 -5.45 3.88
C LEU A 50 19.59 -6.42 4.64
N VAL A 51 20.91 -6.24 4.56
CA VAL A 51 21.88 -7.03 5.30
C VAL A 51 21.67 -6.88 6.81
N ASP A 52 21.44 -5.67 7.30
CA ASP A 52 21.22 -5.41 8.73
C ASP A 52 19.88 -5.98 9.21
N ASN A 53 18.81 -5.86 8.42
CA ASN A 53 17.53 -6.50 8.71
C ASN A 53 17.66 -8.02 8.74
N ASN A 54 18.36 -8.63 7.78
CA ASN A 54 18.59 -10.08 7.76
C ASN A 54 19.42 -10.53 8.97
N ARG A 55 20.41 -9.76 9.40
CA ARG A 55 21.16 -10.01 10.65
C ARG A 55 20.30 -9.87 11.89
N LEU A 56 19.37 -8.92 11.90
CA LEU A 56 18.43 -8.75 13.01
C LEU A 56 17.46 -9.93 13.08
N VAL A 57 16.91 -10.35 11.94
CA VAL A 57 16.04 -11.52 11.84
C VAL A 57 16.77 -12.80 12.24
N ALA A 58 18.03 -12.98 11.82
CA ALA A 58 18.85 -14.11 12.26
C ALA A 58 19.07 -14.10 13.78
N ARG A 59 19.40 -12.94 14.36
CA ARG A 59 19.51 -12.79 15.82
C ARG A 59 18.20 -13.09 16.55
N MET A 60 17.06 -12.66 16.02
CA MET A 60 15.74 -12.99 16.58
C MET A 60 15.46 -14.49 16.48
N ARG A 61 15.76 -15.13 15.34
CA ARG A 61 15.64 -16.58 15.15
C ARG A 61 16.51 -17.35 16.15
N ASP A 62 17.78 -16.98 16.29
CA ASP A 62 18.70 -17.63 17.22
C ASP A 62 18.24 -17.44 18.68
N SER A 63 17.71 -16.27 19.02
CA SER A 63 17.12 -15.99 20.34
C SER A 63 15.86 -16.83 20.61
N LEU A 64 15.10 -17.19 19.57
CA LEU A 64 13.93 -18.08 19.68
C LEU A 64 14.35 -19.56 19.74
N LEU A 65 15.37 -19.98 18.99
CA LEU A 65 15.87 -21.36 19.02
C LEU A 65 16.50 -21.72 20.38
N VAL A 66 17.23 -20.78 21.00
CA VAL A 66 17.72 -20.95 22.39
C VAL A 66 16.56 -21.16 23.38
N ARG A 67 15.36 -20.67 23.05
CA ARG A 67 14.16 -20.75 23.89
C ARG A 67 13.36 -22.05 23.68
N GLU A 68 13.64 -22.84 22.64
CA GLU A 68 12.90 -24.07 22.28
C GLU A 68 13.67 -25.39 22.49
N SER A 69 14.95 -25.38 22.90
CA SER A 69 15.69 -26.64 23.13
C SER A 69 15.03 -27.50 24.22
N PRO A 70 14.59 -28.74 23.91
CA PRO A 70 14.08 -29.68 24.91
C PRO A 70 15.26 -30.25 25.71
N GLU A 71 15.14 -30.27 27.04
CA GLU A 71 16.09 -30.94 27.92
C GLU A 71 16.18 -32.44 27.58
N GLY A 72 17.24 -32.82 26.86
CA GLY A 72 17.65 -34.20 26.61
C GLY A 72 18.60 -34.69 27.70
N ARG A 73 18.17 -35.75 28.39
CA ARG A 73 18.86 -36.52 29.43
C ARG A 73 20.36 -36.78 29.19
N GLY A 74 21.16 -36.56 30.24
CA GLY A 74 22.24 -37.48 30.65
C GLY A 74 23.68 -36.94 30.63
N GLY A 75 24.30 -36.81 31.81
CA GLY A 75 25.75 -37.01 31.98
C GLY A 75 26.58 -35.91 32.65
N ALA A 76 26.58 -35.94 34.00
CA ALA A 76 27.68 -35.65 34.93
C ALA A 76 28.55 -34.36 34.83
N ASN A 77 28.50 -33.61 35.95
CA ASN A 77 29.54 -32.81 36.61
C ASN A 77 30.25 -31.70 35.82
N VAL A 78 29.94 -30.44 36.13
CA VAL A 78 30.83 -29.50 36.87
C VAL A 78 29.97 -28.37 37.43
N SER A 79 30.21 -28.04 38.69
CA SER A 79 29.56 -26.97 39.46
C SER A 79 29.92 -25.59 38.96
N SER A 80 28.92 -24.72 38.76
CA SER A 80 28.90 -23.37 39.35
C SER A 80 27.54 -22.72 39.11
N ASN A 81 26.97 -22.21 40.20
CA ASN A 81 25.67 -21.54 40.26
C ASN A 81 25.53 -20.45 39.20
N SER A 82 24.58 -20.61 38.28
CA SER A 82 23.79 -19.48 37.82
C SER A 82 22.34 -19.95 37.66
N ALA A 83 21.47 -19.51 38.57
CA ALA A 83 20.05 -19.64 38.40
C ALA A 83 19.65 -18.80 37.18
N HIS A 84 19.61 -19.40 35.99
CA HIS A 84 18.98 -18.79 34.83
C HIS A 84 17.47 -18.86 35.07
N SER A 85 16.98 -17.80 35.71
CA SER A 85 15.56 -17.47 35.74
C SER A 85 15.00 -17.61 34.32
N ARG A 86 13.95 -18.41 34.15
CA ARG A 86 13.05 -18.33 32.99
C ARG A 86 12.75 -16.85 32.81
N ALA A 87 13.28 -16.23 31.75
CA ALA A 87 12.98 -14.85 31.45
C ALA A 87 11.47 -14.77 31.23
N ALA A 88 10.75 -14.20 32.21
CA ALA A 88 9.34 -13.89 32.08
C ALA A 88 9.17 -13.10 30.78
N ALA A 89 8.09 -13.38 30.04
CA ALA A 89 7.74 -12.55 28.89
C ALA A 89 7.78 -11.07 29.34
N PRO A 90 8.35 -10.16 28.52
CA PRO A 90 8.36 -8.75 28.87
C PRO A 90 6.94 -8.33 29.26
N PRO A 91 6.76 -7.58 30.36
CA PRO A 91 5.43 -7.21 30.83
C PRO A 91 4.67 -6.52 29.68
N GLY A 92 3.54 -7.12 29.27
CA GLY A 92 2.72 -6.64 28.16
C GLY A 92 2.90 -7.34 26.81
N CYS A 93 3.76 -8.36 26.70
CA CYS A 93 3.86 -9.23 25.52
C CYS A 93 3.19 -10.58 25.79
N ARG A 94 2.21 -10.97 24.96
CA ARG A 94 1.58 -12.30 24.98
C ARG A 94 1.92 -13.06 23.70
N LYS A 95 1.93 -14.40 23.77
CA LYS A 95 2.10 -15.21 22.56
C LYS A 95 0.84 -15.12 21.70
N ALA A 96 1.01 -15.06 20.39
CA ALA A 96 -0.10 -15.09 19.43
C ALA A 96 -1.00 -16.33 19.59
N GLU A 97 -0.42 -17.45 20.03
CA GLU A 97 -1.14 -18.71 20.30
C GLU A 97 -2.11 -18.60 21.49
N GLU A 98 -1.78 -17.75 22.47
CA GLU A 98 -2.59 -17.49 23.66
C GLU A 98 -3.67 -16.42 23.39
N LEU A 99 -3.64 -15.79 22.21
CA LEU A 99 -4.48 -14.67 21.79
C LEU A 99 -5.65 -15.08 20.89
N LYS A 100 -5.92 -16.38 20.75
CA LYS A 100 -7.16 -16.90 20.16
C LYS A 100 -8.34 -16.63 21.10
N ASP A 101 -8.61 -15.36 21.36
CA ASP A 101 -9.76 -14.93 22.14
C ASP A 101 -11.02 -15.13 21.29
N GLY A 102 -12.01 -15.76 21.91
CA GLY A 102 -13.16 -16.41 21.28
C GLY A 102 -14.11 -15.53 20.48
N ALA A 103 -14.90 -16.22 19.65
CA ALA A 103 -16.26 -15.99 19.10
C ALA A 103 -16.79 -14.59 18.72
N ASP A 104 -16.14 -13.48 19.04
CA ASP A 104 -16.61 -12.13 18.77
C ASP A 104 -15.93 -11.56 17.52
N GLY A 105 -16.69 -11.47 16.43
CA GLY A 105 -16.29 -10.85 15.15
C GLY A 105 -16.51 -11.76 13.95
N VAL A 106 -16.26 -11.22 12.75
CA VAL A 106 -16.36 -11.99 11.50
C VAL A 106 -14.95 -12.40 11.08
N GLN A 107 -14.69 -13.71 11.07
CA GLN A 107 -13.47 -14.26 10.47
C GLN A 107 -13.73 -14.53 8.99
N LEU A 108 -12.87 -13.99 8.13
CA LEU A 108 -13.10 -14.08 6.68
C LEU A 108 -13.03 -15.53 6.18
N LEU A 109 -12.20 -16.37 6.79
CA LEU A 109 -12.13 -17.80 6.45
C LEU A 109 -13.48 -18.51 6.67
N ASP A 110 -14.13 -18.24 7.80
CA ASP A 110 -15.45 -18.81 8.11
C ASP A 110 -16.51 -18.31 7.11
N VAL A 111 -16.42 -17.04 6.67
CA VAL A 111 -17.30 -16.51 5.63
C VAL A 111 -17.08 -17.22 4.29
N TYR A 112 -15.83 -17.55 3.93
CA TYR A 112 -15.55 -18.32 2.72
C TYR A 112 -16.22 -19.69 2.73
N ASP A 113 -16.24 -20.37 3.87
CA ASP A 113 -16.89 -21.69 4.01
C ASP A 113 -18.43 -21.62 3.91
N LEU A 114 -19.02 -20.46 4.21
CA LEU A 114 -20.46 -20.22 4.13
C LEU A 114 -20.94 -19.85 2.72
N LEU A 115 -20.08 -19.27 1.89
CA LEU A 115 -20.50 -18.68 0.61
C LEU A 115 -20.53 -19.72 -0.52
N PRO A 116 -21.64 -19.81 -1.29
CA PRO A 116 -21.72 -20.71 -2.44
C PRO A 116 -20.93 -20.19 -3.66
N PHE A 117 -20.53 -18.92 -3.66
CA PHE A 117 -19.88 -18.23 -4.78
C PHE A 117 -20.64 -18.34 -6.11
N ASP A 118 -21.97 -18.36 -6.03
CA ASP A 118 -22.83 -18.25 -7.20
C ASP A 118 -22.84 -16.81 -7.75
N ASN A 119 -23.22 -16.68 -9.03
CA ASN A 119 -23.27 -15.39 -9.73
C ASN A 119 -24.64 -15.14 -10.41
N PRO A 120 -25.75 -15.14 -9.66
CA PRO A 120 -27.06 -14.79 -10.21
C PRO A 120 -27.15 -13.28 -10.53
N ASP A 121 -27.95 -12.91 -11.53
CA ASP A 121 -28.20 -11.49 -11.86
C ASP A 121 -29.06 -10.81 -10.77
N GLY A 122 -28.47 -9.83 -10.08
CA GLY A 122 -29.13 -9.04 -9.03
C GLY A 122 -29.98 -7.86 -9.54
N GLY A 123 -30.19 -7.74 -10.86
CA GLY A 123 -31.00 -6.68 -11.47
C GLY A 123 -30.18 -5.44 -11.85
N ALA A 124 -30.59 -4.26 -11.38
CA ALA A 124 -29.84 -3.02 -11.62
C ALA A 124 -28.45 -3.06 -10.97
N TRP A 125 -28.36 -3.64 -9.76
CA TRP A 125 -27.08 -4.02 -9.16
C TRP A 125 -26.76 -5.47 -9.48
N LYS A 126 -26.01 -5.68 -10.57
CA LYS A 126 -25.77 -6.99 -11.19
C LYS A 126 -25.26 -8.08 -10.25
N GLN A 127 -24.41 -7.74 -9.29
CA GLN A 127 -23.78 -8.71 -8.39
C GLN A 127 -24.39 -8.67 -6.97
N GLY A 128 -25.59 -8.11 -6.82
CA GLY A 128 -26.23 -8.02 -5.51
C GLY A 128 -27.71 -8.34 -5.54
N PHE A 129 -28.53 -7.41 -5.08
CA PHE A 129 -29.97 -7.57 -4.90
C PHE A 129 -30.68 -6.22 -4.96
N GLU A 130 -31.99 -6.23 -5.16
CA GLU A 130 -32.83 -5.03 -5.14
C GLU A 130 -32.81 -4.37 -3.76
N ILE A 131 -32.45 -3.08 -3.72
CA ILE A 131 -32.43 -2.30 -2.49
C ILE A 131 -33.78 -1.60 -2.34
N SER A 132 -34.44 -1.78 -1.20
CA SER A 132 -35.65 -1.05 -0.85
C SER A 132 -35.44 -0.24 0.44
N TYR A 133 -36.15 0.89 0.53
CA TYR A 133 -36.23 1.77 1.68
C TYR A 133 -37.71 2.17 1.87
N ARG A 134 -38.11 2.47 3.10
CA ARG A 134 -39.49 2.85 3.46
C ARG A 134 -39.77 4.32 3.12
N GLY A 135 -38.74 5.16 3.10
CA GLY A 135 -38.82 6.58 2.78
C GLY A 135 -38.92 7.50 4.01
N ASP A 136 -39.16 6.93 5.19
CA ASP A 136 -39.29 7.63 6.47
C ASP A 136 -38.06 7.47 7.37
N GLU A 137 -37.04 6.73 6.94
CA GLU A 137 -35.84 6.43 7.75
C GLU A 137 -35.06 7.67 8.21
N TRP A 138 -35.26 8.81 7.53
CA TRP A 138 -34.50 10.05 7.76
C TRP A 138 -35.38 11.17 8.35
N ALA A 139 -36.57 10.84 8.86
CA ALA A 139 -37.50 11.83 9.41
C ALA A 139 -36.97 12.47 10.71
N GLU A 140 -36.30 11.70 11.57
CA GLU A 140 -35.73 12.18 12.83
C GLU A 140 -34.26 12.63 12.70
N GLN A 141 -33.47 11.88 11.92
CA GLN A 141 -32.07 12.19 11.65
C GLN A 141 -31.85 12.26 10.13
N PRO A 142 -31.59 13.45 9.58
CA PRO A 142 -31.32 13.61 8.15
C PRO A 142 -30.10 12.80 7.72
N LEU A 143 -30.15 12.27 6.49
CA LEU A 143 -28.98 11.64 5.86
C LEU A 143 -27.94 12.70 5.52
N GLU A 144 -26.76 12.58 6.10
CA GLU A 144 -25.61 13.40 5.72
C GLU A 144 -24.90 12.78 4.51
N LEU A 145 -24.65 13.59 3.48
CA LEU A 145 -24.03 13.15 2.24
C LEU A 145 -22.70 13.88 2.03
N PHE A 146 -21.62 13.11 2.01
CA PHE A 146 -20.29 13.60 1.67
C PHE A 146 -19.96 13.25 0.21
N LEU A 147 -19.89 14.26 -0.64
CA LEU A 147 -19.33 14.11 -1.97
C LEU A 147 -17.81 14.27 -1.87
N VAL A 148 -17.06 13.23 -2.24
CA VAL A 148 -15.60 13.20 -2.16
C VAL A 148 -15.01 13.10 -3.58
N PRO A 149 -14.72 14.24 -4.24
CA PRO A 149 -14.00 14.24 -5.50
C PRO A 149 -12.60 13.64 -5.32
N HIS A 150 -12.19 12.78 -6.24
CA HIS A 150 -10.85 12.22 -6.25
C HIS A 150 -10.38 11.97 -7.70
N SER A 151 -9.07 11.80 -7.87
CA SER A 151 -8.46 11.41 -9.15
C SER A 151 -7.51 10.26 -8.92
N HIS A 152 -7.81 9.10 -9.51
CA HIS A 152 -6.86 8.00 -9.54
C HIS A 152 -5.74 8.30 -10.56
N ASN A 153 -4.48 8.21 -10.12
CA ASN A 153 -3.31 8.53 -10.94
C ASN A 153 -2.30 7.39 -10.79
N ASP A 154 -2.21 6.54 -11.80
CA ASP A 154 -1.25 5.43 -11.82
C ASP A 154 0.17 5.94 -12.02
N PRO A 155 1.12 5.64 -11.12
CA PRO A 155 2.54 6.00 -11.27
C PRO A 155 3.25 5.06 -12.26
N GLY A 156 2.61 4.76 -13.39
CA GLY A 156 3.04 3.79 -14.39
C GLY A 156 2.02 2.65 -14.56
N TRP A 157 1.45 2.52 -15.77
CA TRP A 157 0.57 1.43 -16.17
C TRP A 157 0.59 1.29 -17.70
N VAL A 158 -0.29 2.00 -18.43
CA VAL A 158 -0.25 2.06 -19.90
C VAL A 158 0.81 3.04 -20.39
N LYS A 159 1.04 4.13 -19.65
CA LYS A 159 2.17 5.06 -19.85
C LYS A 159 3.17 4.93 -18.71
N THR A 160 4.38 5.43 -18.91
CA THR A 160 5.38 5.59 -17.84
C THR A 160 4.94 6.67 -16.86
N PHE A 161 5.56 6.72 -15.68
CA PHE A 161 5.36 7.79 -14.69
C PHE A 161 5.49 9.18 -15.33
N ASP A 162 6.59 9.45 -16.04
CA ASP A 162 6.83 10.75 -16.67
C ASP A 162 5.83 11.03 -17.80
N GLY A 163 5.42 10.00 -18.56
CA GLY A 163 4.41 10.14 -19.59
C GLY A 163 3.06 10.58 -19.03
N TYR A 164 2.61 9.94 -17.94
CA TYR A 164 1.40 10.36 -17.23
C TYR A 164 1.55 11.75 -16.62
N TYR A 165 2.71 12.04 -16.02
CA TYR A 165 2.95 13.33 -15.39
C TYR A 165 2.85 14.49 -16.38
N GLN A 166 3.51 14.38 -17.53
CA GLN A 166 3.51 15.44 -18.55
C GLN A 166 2.14 15.56 -19.23
N ASP A 167 1.48 14.44 -19.54
CA ASP A 167 0.25 14.47 -20.35
C ASP A 167 -1.01 14.73 -19.51
N GLN A 168 -1.01 14.39 -18.21
CA GLN A 168 -2.24 14.33 -17.41
C GLN A 168 -2.05 14.84 -15.98
N THR A 169 -1.23 14.19 -15.16
CA THR A 169 -1.21 14.44 -13.70
C THR A 169 -0.83 15.86 -13.34
N ARG A 170 0.14 16.46 -14.04
CA ARG A 170 0.49 17.88 -13.84
C ARG A 170 -0.71 18.79 -14.05
N HIS A 171 -1.45 18.59 -15.14
CA HIS A 171 -2.63 19.40 -15.46
C HIS A 171 -3.76 19.21 -14.44
N ILE A 172 -3.94 17.99 -13.92
CA ILE A 172 -4.90 17.70 -12.84
C ILE A 172 -4.55 18.51 -11.58
N LEU A 173 -3.28 18.47 -11.17
CA LEU A 173 -2.81 19.21 -9.99
C LEU A 173 -2.90 20.73 -10.18
N ASP A 174 -2.47 21.24 -11.34
CA ASP A 174 -2.52 22.68 -11.68
C ASP A 174 -3.99 23.18 -11.65
N ASN A 175 -4.91 22.44 -12.27
CA ASN A 175 -6.33 22.80 -12.30
C ASN A 175 -6.97 22.70 -10.91
N MET A 176 -6.61 21.71 -10.11
CA MET A 176 -7.08 21.59 -8.74
C MET A 176 -6.66 22.82 -7.91
N LEU A 177 -5.41 23.26 -8.02
CA LEU A 177 -4.94 24.46 -7.33
C LEU A 177 -5.74 25.70 -7.74
N VAL A 178 -5.99 25.88 -9.04
CA VAL A 178 -6.80 26.99 -9.55
C VAL A 178 -8.23 26.92 -9.02
N LYS A 179 -8.90 25.76 -9.14
CA LYS A 179 -10.31 25.60 -8.76
C LYS A 179 -10.56 25.65 -7.27
N LEU A 180 -9.62 25.16 -6.46
CA LEU A 180 -9.69 25.34 -5.02
C LEU A 180 -9.41 26.80 -4.62
N GLY A 181 -8.55 27.52 -5.34
CA GLY A 181 -8.29 28.94 -5.09
C GLY A 181 -9.45 29.88 -5.45
N GLU A 182 -10.31 29.50 -6.41
CA GLU A 182 -11.47 30.30 -6.84
C GLU A 182 -12.57 30.42 -5.77
N ASP A 183 -12.70 29.44 -4.86
CA ASP A 183 -13.74 29.42 -3.83
C ASP A 183 -13.13 29.51 -2.41
N SER A 184 -13.13 30.73 -1.87
CA SER A 184 -12.61 31.02 -0.52
C SER A 184 -13.34 30.32 0.63
N SER A 185 -14.59 29.85 0.42
CA SER A 185 -15.33 29.09 1.44
C SER A 185 -14.74 27.70 1.67
N LEU A 186 -14.08 27.17 0.65
CA LEU A 186 -13.44 25.88 0.66
C LEU A 186 -12.00 26.01 1.27
N VAL A 187 -11.30 27.15 1.11
CA VAL A 187 -9.90 27.38 1.56
C VAL A 187 -9.73 27.34 3.09
N GLY A 188 -10.74 27.78 3.84
CA GLY A 188 -10.72 27.76 5.31
C GLY A 188 -11.00 26.40 5.95
N ALA A 189 -11.39 25.37 5.16
CA ALA A 189 -12.07 24.18 5.66
C ALA A 189 -11.32 22.83 5.48
N GLY A 190 -10.03 22.84 5.15
CA GLY A 190 -9.31 21.58 4.87
C GLY A 190 -9.59 21.01 3.47
N GLN A 191 -9.71 21.92 2.51
CA GLN A 191 -10.03 21.76 1.09
C GLN A 191 -9.41 20.59 0.31
N LEU A 192 -8.21 20.18 0.71
CA LEU A 192 -7.46 19.11 0.10
C LEU A 192 -6.95 18.20 1.21
N GLU A 193 -7.49 16.99 1.27
CA GLU A 193 -6.98 15.95 2.14
C GLU A 193 -6.05 15.02 1.35
N LEU A 194 -4.85 14.82 1.87
CA LEU A 194 -3.93 13.80 1.37
C LEU A 194 -4.22 12.49 2.10
N VAL A 195 -4.78 11.53 1.37
CA VAL A 195 -5.14 10.21 1.87
C VAL A 195 -4.01 9.21 1.68
N THR A 196 -3.83 8.30 2.65
CA THR A 196 -2.72 7.35 2.80
C THR A 196 -1.34 8.00 2.96
N GLY A 197 -0.94 8.82 2.00
CA GLY A 197 0.35 9.51 1.92
C GLY A 197 1.56 8.62 1.67
N GLY A 198 1.36 7.43 1.11
CA GLY A 198 2.45 6.64 0.57
C GLY A 198 2.99 7.23 -0.74
N TRP A 199 4.18 6.81 -1.16
CA TRP A 199 4.70 7.15 -2.48
C TRP A 199 3.80 6.61 -3.60
N VAL A 200 3.14 5.48 -3.36
CA VAL A 200 2.18 4.84 -4.27
C VAL A 200 1.02 4.24 -3.50
N MET A 201 -0.06 3.89 -4.21
CA MET A 201 -1.05 2.92 -3.74
C MET A 201 -0.48 1.52 -4.03
N ALA A 202 0.18 0.92 -3.04
CA ALA A 202 0.95 -0.30 -3.25
C ALA A 202 0.06 -1.53 -3.55
N ASP A 203 0.58 -2.47 -4.34
CA ASP A 203 0.04 -3.82 -4.40
C ASP A 203 0.06 -4.46 -3.00
N GLU A 204 -0.98 -5.21 -2.66
CA GLU A 204 -1.14 -5.85 -1.36
C GLU A 204 -0.97 -7.38 -1.44
N ALA A 205 -0.81 -7.94 -2.65
CA ALA A 205 -0.64 -9.38 -2.85
C ALA A 205 0.84 -9.80 -2.92
N ASN A 206 1.64 -9.16 -3.79
CA ASN A 206 3.04 -9.56 -4.03
C ASN A 206 4.06 -8.76 -3.22
N SER A 207 3.67 -7.58 -2.72
CA SER A 207 4.57 -6.70 -2.00
C SER A 207 5.05 -7.32 -0.69
N HIS A 208 6.36 -7.35 -0.50
CA HIS A 208 6.93 -7.63 0.81
C HIS A 208 6.64 -6.46 1.77
N TYR A 209 6.34 -6.76 3.03
CA TYR A 209 6.01 -5.74 4.03
C TYR A 209 7.08 -4.65 4.18
N PHE A 210 8.36 -5.01 3.96
CA PHE A 210 9.45 -4.04 3.97
C PHE A 210 9.29 -2.97 2.88
N ALA A 211 8.94 -3.38 1.65
CA ALA A 211 8.70 -2.44 0.55
C ALA A 211 7.45 -1.59 0.79
N MET A 212 6.38 -2.20 1.33
CA MET A 212 5.17 -1.46 1.73
C MET A 212 5.46 -0.40 2.78
N LEU A 213 6.32 -0.69 3.75
CA LEU A 213 6.76 0.26 4.76
C LEU A 213 7.67 1.35 4.19
N ASP A 214 8.64 0.99 3.35
CA ASP A 214 9.61 1.93 2.78
C ASP A 214 8.92 3.00 1.92
N GLN A 215 8.02 2.61 1.02
CA GLN A 215 7.25 3.57 0.22
C GLN A 215 6.33 4.46 1.08
N LEU A 216 5.83 3.93 2.21
CA LEU A 216 4.98 4.70 3.13
C LEU A 216 5.82 5.74 3.88
N MET A 217 7.01 5.34 4.34
CA MET A 217 7.96 6.24 4.99
C MET A 217 8.41 7.36 4.05
N GLU A 218 8.76 7.05 2.80
CA GLU A 218 9.19 8.05 1.81
C GLU A 218 8.09 9.09 1.56
N GLY A 219 6.85 8.64 1.33
CA GLY A 219 5.71 9.53 1.14
C GLY A 219 5.42 10.40 2.37
N HIS A 220 5.34 9.80 3.57
CA HIS A 220 5.08 10.52 4.81
C HIS A 220 6.18 11.54 5.13
N GLN A 221 7.44 11.18 4.91
CA GLN A 221 8.57 12.09 5.12
C GLN A 221 8.51 13.27 4.15
N TRP A 222 8.21 13.01 2.87
CA TRP A 222 8.08 14.07 1.87
C TRP A 222 6.94 15.04 2.24
N LEU A 223 5.77 14.50 2.60
CA LEU A 223 4.61 15.27 3.03
C LEU A 223 4.90 16.15 4.25
N GLN A 224 5.54 15.56 5.27
CA GLN A 224 5.89 16.30 6.48
C GLN A 224 6.91 17.41 6.21
N THR A 225 7.88 17.16 5.33
CA THR A 225 8.97 18.11 5.04
C THR A 225 8.51 19.28 4.19
N HIS A 226 7.64 19.04 3.20
CA HIS A 226 7.27 20.06 2.20
C HIS A 226 5.90 20.70 2.47
N LEU A 227 4.96 19.96 3.06
CA LEU A 227 3.58 20.41 3.26
C LEU A 227 3.19 20.52 4.74
N GLY A 228 3.98 19.92 5.64
CA GLY A 228 3.68 19.93 7.08
C GLY A 228 2.42 19.14 7.46
N VAL A 229 1.98 18.23 6.59
CA VAL A 229 0.74 17.45 6.78
C VAL A 229 1.03 16.00 7.15
N LYS A 230 0.14 15.43 7.95
CA LYS A 230 0.15 14.01 8.30
C LYS A 230 -1.21 13.39 7.96
N PRO A 231 -1.28 12.43 7.01
CA PRO A 231 -2.52 11.73 6.68
C PRO A 231 -3.13 11.02 7.89
N SER A 232 -4.46 11.01 7.97
CA SER A 232 -5.22 10.33 9.04
C SER A 232 -6.05 9.14 8.53
N SER A 233 -6.36 9.13 7.24
CA SER A 233 -7.22 8.15 6.56
C SER A 233 -6.48 7.49 5.40
N GLY A 234 -6.62 6.17 5.28
CA GLY A 234 -6.10 5.37 4.19
C GLY A 234 -7.11 5.25 3.05
N TRP A 235 -6.62 5.11 1.84
CA TRP A 235 -7.40 5.01 0.62
C TRP A 235 -6.72 4.01 -0.33
N ALA A 236 -7.35 2.85 -0.51
CA ALA A 236 -6.86 1.74 -1.31
C ALA A 236 -7.99 1.26 -2.24
N VAL A 237 -8.23 1.99 -3.33
CA VAL A 237 -9.33 1.68 -4.25
C VAL A 237 -8.95 0.74 -5.38
N ASP A 238 -7.66 0.61 -5.70
CA ASP A 238 -7.19 -0.12 -6.88
C ASP A 238 -6.25 -1.32 -6.69
N PRO A 239 -5.72 -1.66 -5.48
CA PRO A 239 -5.03 -2.94 -5.30
C PRO A 239 -5.94 -4.12 -5.63
N PHE A 240 -5.42 -5.15 -6.33
CA PHE A 240 -6.22 -6.31 -6.73
C PHE A 240 -6.37 -7.33 -5.58
N GLY A 241 -7.22 -6.99 -4.63
CA GLY A 241 -7.32 -7.67 -3.34
C GLY A 241 -6.58 -6.89 -2.26
N HIS A 242 -6.88 -7.19 -1.00
CA HIS A 242 -6.38 -6.45 0.15
C HIS A 242 -5.78 -7.38 1.20
N SER A 243 -4.78 -6.89 1.92
CA SER A 243 -4.01 -7.64 2.91
C SER A 243 -4.15 -7.01 4.30
N PRO A 244 -4.33 -7.82 5.36
CA PRO A 244 -4.29 -7.31 6.73
C PRO A 244 -2.94 -6.67 7.07
N SER A 245 -1.86 -6.96 6.32
CA SER A 245 -0.55 -6.30 6.52
C SER A 245 -0.63 -4.79 6.30
N MET A 246 -1.38 -4.31 5.30
CA MET A 246 -1.52 -2.87 5.07
C MET A 246 -2.22 -2.20 6.27
N THR A 247 -3.28 -2.82 6.80
CA THR A 247 -4.00 -2.29 7.97
C THR A 247 -3.08 -2.15 9.19
N TYR A 248 -2.19 -3.11 9.41
CA TYR A 248 -1.22 -3.09 10.50
C TYR A 248 -0.22 -1.93 10.34
N LEU A 249 0.32 -1.75 9.13
CA LEU A 249 1.28 -0.69 8.84
C LEU A 249 0.66 0.70 8.96
N LEU A 250 -0.55 0.90 8.41
CA LEU A 250 -1.26 2.18 8.51
C LEU A 250 -1.59 2.53 9.96
N LYS A 251 -2.02 1.55 10.77
CA LYS A 251 -2.24 1.78 12.20
C LYS A 251 -0.95 2.17 12.91
N GLY A 252 0.16 1.52 12.59
CA GLY A 252 1.49 1.84 13.11
C GLY A 252 1.97 3.24 12.71
N ALA A 253 1.62 3.71 11.52
CA ALA A 253 1.88 5.08 11.06
C ALA A 253 0.98 6.15 11.72
N GLY A 254 -0.03 5.72 12.49
CA GLY A 254 -0.94 6.60 13.22
C GLY A 254 -2.21 6.98 12.45
N LEU A 255 -2.55 6.25 11.39
CA LEU A 255 -3.85 6.39 10.74
C LEU A 255 -4.94 5.71 11.57
N SER A 256 -6.16 6.22 11.43
CA SER A 256 -7.33 5.73 12.19
C SER A 256 -8.33 4.99 11.31
N ASN A 257 -8.40 5.35 10.03
CA ASN A 257 -9.37 4.84 9.07
C ASN A 257 -8.70 4.34 7.80
N MET A 258 -9.36 3.44 7.05
CA MET A 258 -9.03 3.13 5.67
C MET A 258 -10.28 2.82 4.85
N LEU A 259 -10.23 3.12 3.56
CA LEU A 259 -11.18 2.65 2.58
C LEU A 259 -10.52 1.60 1.68
N ILE A 260 -11.24 0.49 1.45
CA ILE A 260 -10.87 -0.55 0.49
C ILE A 260 -11.97 -0.73 -0.56
N GLN A 261 -11.62 -1.22 -1.74
CA GLN A 261 -12.59 -1.41 -2.82
C GLN A 261 -12.57 -2.78 -3.45
N ARG A 262 -11.45 -3.30 -3.95
CA ARG A 262 -11.46 -4.50 -4.81
C ARG A 262 -11.50 -5.79 -3.98
N VAL A 263 -12.68 -6.04 -3.41
CA VAL A 263 -13.04 -7.28 -2.70
C VAL A 263 -13.97 -8.11 -3.57
N HIS A 264 -13.89 -9.45 -3.46
CA HIS A 264 -14.75 -10.37 -4.22
C HIS A 264 -16.23 -10.00 -4.09
N TYR A 265 -16.97 -10.03 -5.20
CA TYR A 265 -18.34 -9.53 -5.24
C TYR A 265 -19.29 -10.29 -4.31
N SER A 266 -19.15 -11.62 -4.17
CA SER A 266 -19.95 -12.42 -3.21
C SER A 266 -19.71 -12.00 -1.76
N ILE A 267 -18.48 -11.60 -1.41
CA ILE A 267 -18.15 -11.07 -0.09
C ILE A 267 -18.83 -9.71 0.09
N LYS A 268 -18.70 -8.80 -0.89
CA LYS A 268 -19.41 -7.51 -0.86
C LYS A 268 -20.92 -7.70 -0.70
N LYS A 269 -21.53 -8.65 -1.42
CA LYS A 269 -22.96 -9.00 -1.32
C LYS A 269 -23.31 -9.46 0.09
N TYR A 270 -22.56 -10.39 0.66
CA TYR A 270 -22.76 -10.91 2.01
C TYR A 270 -22.68 -9.80 3.07
N PHE A 271 -21.61 -9.02 3.08
CA PHE A 271 -21.43 -7.91 4.04
C PHE A 271 -22.47 -6.79 3.83
N SER A 272 -22.94 -6.58 2.59
CA SER A 272 -24.03 -5.63 2.30
C SER A 272 -25.37 -6.07 2.91
N GLN A 273 -25.70 -7.37 2.84
CA GLN A 273 -26.94 -7.91 3.43
C GLN A 273 -26.94 -7.79 4.95
N GLN A 274 -25.77 -7.99 5.57
CA GLN A 274 -25.58 -7.90 7.02
C GLN A 274 -25.38 -6.46 7.52
N ARG A 275 -25.24 -5.48 6.62
CA ARG A 275 -24.90 -4.07 6.93
C ARG A 275 -23.57 -3.93 7.70
N THR A 276 -22.58 -4.74 7.33
CA THR A 276 -21.26 -4.81 7.99
C THR A 276 -20.11 -4.38 7.08
N LEU A 277 -20.39 -3.58 6.03
CA LEU A 277 -19.37 -3.02 5.14
C LEU A 277 -18.39 -2.09 5.86
N GLU A 278 -18.78 -1.53 6.99
CA GLU A 278 -17.91 -0.84 7.94
C GLU A 278 -17.56 -1.78 9.08
N PHE A 279 -16.27 -1.94 9.37
CA PHE A 279 -15.81 -2.85 10.39
C PHE A 279 -14.47 -2.41 10.99
N LEU A 280 -14.20 -2.87 12.21
CA LEU A 280 -12.90 -2.71 12.85
C LEU A 280 -11.99 -3.85 12.37
N TRP A 281 -11.07 -3.54 11.47
CA TRP A 281 -10.12 -4.53 10.95
C TRP A 281 -9.01 -4.75 11.97
N ARG A 282 -8.89 -5.99 12.45
CA ARG A 282 -7.85 -6.44 13.39
C ARG A 282 -6.98 -7.53 12.76
N GLN A 283 -5.75 -7.65 13.25
CA GLN A 283 -4.89 -8.78 12.92
C GLN A 283 -5.49 -10.07 13.50
N SER A 284 -5.26 -11.21 12.85
CA SER A 284 -5.80 -12.51 13.29
C SER A 284 -5.25 -12.95 14.66
N TRP A 285 -4.08 -12.43 15.05
CA TRP A 285 -3.46 -12.62 16.37
C TRP A 285 -3.65 -11.41 17.31
N GLY A 286 -4.42 -10.40 16.92
CA GLY A 286 -4.56 -9.15 17.65
C GLY A 286 -5.60 -9.22 18.78
N GLU A 287 -5.25 -8.66 19.94
CA GLU A 287 -6.18 -8.43 21.05
C GLU A 287 -7.29 -7.45 20.70
N ARG A 288 -8.44 -7.60 21.35
CA ARG A 288 -9.58 -6.69 21.18
C ARG A 288 -9.17 -5.26 21.57
N GLY A 289 -9.49 -4.29 20.70
CA GLY A 289 -9.27 -2.87 20.93
C GLY A 289 -7.84 -2.36 20.76
N ARG A 290 -6.83 -3.24 20.60
CA ARG A 290 -5.44 -2.84 20.40
C ARG A 290 -5.00 -3.09 18.96
N GLY A 291 -4.53 -2.04 18.29
CA GLY A 291 -4.03 -2.13 16.92
C GLY A 291 -5.11 -2.33 15.85
N THR A 292 -6.38 -2.03 16.17
CA THR A 292 -7.47 -2.07 15.20
C THR A 292 -7.57 -0.77 14.41
N LEU A 293 -7.90 -0.89 13.13
CA LEU A 293 -8.09 0.23 12.22
C LEU A 293 -9.52 0.18 11.69
N SER A 294 -10.22 1.32 11.67
CA SER A 294 -11.57 1.39 11.12
C SER A 294 -11.49 1.23 9.61
N ALA A 295 -12.22 0.29 9.03
CA ALA A 295 -12.19 0.01 7.61
C ALA A 295 -13.59 0.12 7.02
N LEU A 296 -13.69 0.81 5.88
CA LEU A 296 -14.88 0.84 5.05
C LEU A 296 -14.60 0.07 3.77
N MET A 297 -15.37 -1.00 3.54
CA MET A 297 -15.44 -1.69 2.27
C MET A 297 -16.44 -0.95 1.38
N TYR A 298 -15.91 -0.17 0.45
CA TYR A 298 -16.74 0.58 -0.49
C TYR A 298 -17.52 -0.38 -1.38
N ARG A 299 -18.79 -0.06 -1.64
CA ARG A 299 -19.70 -0.90 -2.43
C ARG A 299 -19.82 -0.44 -3.87
N GLY A 300 -19.61 0.86 -4.12
CA GLY A 300 -19.91 1.48 -5.41
C GLY A 300 -18.86 1.19 -6.47
N ASN A 301 -19.30 0.99 -7.71
CA ASN A 301 -18.52 1.24 -8.92
C ASN A 301 -19.25 2.37 -9.65
N PHE A 302 -19.25 3.57 -9.10
CA PHE A 302 -19.80 4.73 -9.80
C PHE A 302 -18.68 5.36 -10.64
N LEU A 303 -18.46 4.80 -11.83
CA LEU A 303 -17.77 5.49 -12.91
C LEU A 303 -18.72 6.57 -13.44
N PHE A 304 -18.54 7.81 -12.98
CA PHE A 304 -19.07 8.96 -13.70
C PHE A 304 -18.05 9.33 -14.77
N ASP A 305 -18.32 8.93 -16.00
CA ASP A 305 -17.64 9.52 -17.15
C ASP A 305 -18.20 10.95 -17.31
N VAL A 306 -17.40 11.95 -16.96
CA VAL A 306 -17.69 13.36 -17.22
C VAL A 306 -16.91 13.78 -18.46
N SER A 307 -17.01 13.03 -19.55
CA SER A 307 -16.73 13.55 -20.88
C SER A 307 -17.98 14.28 -21.38
N ARG A 308 -17.84 15.60 -21.53
CA ARG A 308 -18.72 16.38 -22.40
C ARG A 308 -18.29 16.23 -23.84
#